data_AF-Q06ZW6-F1
#
_entry.id   AF-Q06ZW6-F1
#
_cell.length_a   1.000
_cell.length_b   1.000
_cell.length_c   1.000
_cell.angle_alpha   90.00
_cell.angle_beta   90.00
_cell.angle_gamma   90.00
#
_symmetry.space_group_name_H-M   'P 1'
#
loop_
_entity.id
_entity.type
_entity.pdbx_description
1 polymer ?
#
loop_
_entity_poly.entity_id
_entity_poly.type
_entity_poly.pdbx_seq_one_letter_code
_entity_poly.pdbx_strand_id
1 'polypeptide(L)'
;ELLDQGHEVDIYESHSFIGGKVGSFVDKRGNHIGMGLHVFFGCYNNLFRLMKKVGADKNLLVKDHTHTFVNKGGEIGELDFRFPVGAPLHGINAFLSTNQLKIYDKARNAVALALGPVVRALVDPDGALREIRDLDRISFSDWFLSKGGTRASIQR
;
A
#
# COMPACT_ATOMS: atom_id res chain seq x y z
N GLU A 1 21.43 -10.57 -8.25
CA GLU A 1 21.47 -10.39 -9.72
C GLU A 1 22.92 -10.38 -10.21
N LEU A 2 23.84 -9.63 -9.57
CA LEU A 2 25.27 -9.67 -9.89
C LEU A 2 25.91 -11.07 -9.79
N LEU A 3 25.61 -11.84 -8.73
CA LEU A 3 26.11 -13.21 -8.59
C LEU A 3 25.65 -14.12 -9.75
N ASP A 4 24.39 -14.00 -10.19
CA ASP A 4 23.87 -14.77 -11.33
C ASP A 4 24.57 -14.43 -12.65
N GLN A 5 25.12 -13.22 -12.76
CA GLN A 5 25.88 -12.75 -13.91
C GLN A 5 27.36 -13.17 -13.84
N GLY A 6 27.76 -13.90 -12.78
CA GLY A 6 29.13 -14.40 -12.60
C GLY A 6 30.08 -13.39 -11.96
N HIS A 7 29.57 -12.30 -11.38
CA HIS A 7 30.40 -11.35 -10.65
C HIS A 7 30.68 -11.83 -9.23
N GLU A 8 31.89 -11.56 -8.74
CA GLU A 8 32.22 -11.63 -7.32
C GLU A 8 31.74 -10.36 -6.62
N VAL A 9 31.13 -10.49 -5.44
CA VAL A 9 30.47 -9.38 -4.74
C VAL A 9 30.85 -9.39 -3.26
N ASP A 10 31.53 -8.33 -2.82
CA ASP A 10 31.74 -8.03 -1.41
C ASP A 10 30.62 -7.14 -0.87
N ILE A 11 30.08 -7.50 0.31
CA ILE A 11 29.04 -6.74 1.00
C ILE A 11 29.59 -6.26 2.34
N TYR A 12 29.59 -4.94 2.54
CA TYR A 12 30.01 -4.31 3.79
C TYR A 12 28.79 -3.71 4.51
N GLU A 13 28.53 -4.16 5.73
CA GLU A 13 27.47 -3.63 6.61
C GLU A 13 28.14 -3.04 7.86
N SER A 14 27.73 -1.84 8.25
CA SER A 14 28.29 -1.15 9.41
C SER A 14 27.76 -1.70 10.74
N HIS A 15 26.55 -2.27 10.73
CA HIS A 15 25.92 -2.83 11.92
C HIS A 15 26.30 -4.30 12.13
N SER A 16 26.13 -4.78 13.36
CA SER A 16 26.31 -6.20 13.71
C SER A 16 25.16 -7.11 13.23
N PHE A 17 24.17 -6.55 12.53
CA PHE A 17 23.02 -7.26 11.98
C PHE A 17 22.68 -6.74 10.59
N ILE A 18 22.04 -7.58 9.78
CA ILE A 18 21.71 -7.28 8.39
C ILE A 18 20.29 -6.70 8.25
N GLY A 19 20.05 -6.00 7.13
CA GLY A 19 18.71 -5.61 6.69
C GLY A 19 18.39 -4.10 6.79
N GLY A 20 19.26 -3.29 7.40
CA GLY A 20 19.06 -1.84 7.49
C GLY A 20 17.68 -1.47 8.05
N LYS A 21 16.86 -0.73 7.29
CA LYS A 21 15.50 -0.30 7.71
C LYS A 21 14.51 -1.47 7.90
N VAL A 22 14.78 -2.62 7.30
CA VAL A 22 13.98 -3.84 7.45
C VAL A 22 14.65 -4.87 8.37
N GLY A 23 15.73 -4.49 9.05
CA GLY A 23 16.47 -5.37 9.94
C GLY A 23 15.67 -5.77 11.18
N SER A 24 16.07 -6.90 11.75
CA SER A 24 15.61 -7.37 13.06
C SER A 24 16.77 -8.01 13.80
N PHE A 25 16.79 -7.90 15.13
CA PHE A 25 17.80 -8.51 15.99
C PHE A 25 17.15 -9.19 17.19
N VAL A 26 17.89 -10.06 17.85
CA VAL A 26 17.44 -10.76 19.06
C VAL A 26 18.02 -10.07 20.29
N ASP A 27 17.17 -9.70 21.24
CA ASP A 27 17.62 -9.08 22.49
C ASP A 27 18.24 -10.12 23.46
N LYS A 28 18.78 -9.65 24.59
CA LYS A 28 19.39 -10.52 25.62
C LYS A 28 18.41 -11.54 26.25
N ARG A 29 17.09 -11.35 26.05
CA ARG A 29 16.02 -12.19 26.57
C ARG A 29 15.46 -13.15 25.52
N GLY A 30 16.00 -13.15 24.31
CA GLY A 30 15.54 -14.01 23.21
C GLY A 30 14.36 -13.43 22.41
N ASN A 31 13.98 -12.16 22.61
CA ASN A 31 12.90 -11.55 21.84
C ASN A 31 13.42 -11.04 20.50
N HIS A 32 12.67 -11.30 19.42
CA HIS A 32 12.92 -10.71 18.12
C HIS A 32 12.37 -9.28 18.07
N ILE A 33 13.26 -8.31 17.87
CA ILE A 33 12.93 -6.89 17.76
C ILE A 33 13.13 -6.45 16.31
N GLY A 34 12.05 -5.99 15.68
CA GLY A 34 12.09 -5.40 14.33
C GLY A 34 12.31 -3.89 14.40
N MET A 35 13.05 -3.34 13.42
CA MET A 35 13.28 -1.89 13.30
C MET A 35 12.01 -1.11 12.93
N GLY A 36 11.03 -1.77 12.31
CA GLY A 36 9.76 -1.18 11.94
C GLY A 36 8.75 -2.25 11.56
N LEU A 37 7.47 -1.86 11.55
CA LEU A 37 6.40 -2.72 11.03
C LEU A 37 6.40 -2.63 9.51
N HIS A 38 6.64 -3.76 8.86
CA HIS A 38 6.65 -3.86 7.40
C HIS A 38 5.46 -4.69 6.92
N VAL A 39 4.69 -4.15 5.98
CA VAL A 39 3.58 -4.82 5.31
C VAL A 39 3.90 -4.93 3.83
N PHE A 40 3.73 -6.12 3.26
CA PHE A 40 3.96 -6.35 1.83
C PHE A 40 2.63 -6.36 1.08
N PHE A 41 2.60 -5.67 -0.06
CA PHE A 41 1.41 -5.58 -0.92
C PHE A 41 1.52 -6.52 -2.11
N GLY A 42 0.38 -7.05 -2.57
CA GLY A 42 0.30 -7.97 -3.70
C GLY A 42 0.89 -7.44 -5.02
N CYS A 43 0.96 -6.11 -5.19
CA CYS A 43 1.53 -5.48 -6.38
C CYS A 43 3.07 -5.44 -6.40
N TYR A 44 3.78 -5.93 -5.38
CA TYR A 44 5.24 -5.90 -5.29
C TYR A 44 5.89 -7.04 -6.08
N ASN A 45 5.74 -7.01 -7.40
CA ASN A 45 6.22 -8.06 -8.31
C ASN A 45 7.71 -8.39 -8.12
N ASN A 46 8.56 -7.37 -7.98
CA ASN A 46 10.00 -7.57 -7.79
C ASN A 46 10.33 -8.24 -6.46
N LEU A 47 9.61 -7.89 -5.39
CA LEU A 47 9.81 -8.51 -4.08
C LEU A 47 9.42 -9.98 -4.11
N PHE A 48 8.26 -10.33 -4.66
CA PHE A 48 7.84 -11.74 -4.73
C PHE A 48 8.74 -12.57 -5.65
N ARG A 49 9.23 -12.00 -6.76
CA ARG A 49 10.25 -12.64 -7.59
C ARG A 49 11.52 -12.93 -6.79
N LEU A 50 11.99 -11.97 -5.99
CA LEU A 50 13.17 -12.15 -5.13
C LEU A 50 12.92 -13.20 -4.03
N MET A 51 11.78 -13.13 -3.32
CA MET A 51 11.42 -14.07 -2.27
C MET A 51 11.38 -15.51 -2.79
N LYS A 52 10.74 -15.73 -3.95
CA LYS A 52 10.71 -17.05 -4.60
C LYS A 52 12.11 -17.53 -4.97
N LYS A 53 12.95 -16.65 -5.51
CA LYS A 53 14.32 -16.99 -5.89
C LYS A 53 15.17 -17.43 -4.70
N VAL A 54 14.99 -16.82 -3.52
CA VAL A 54 15.74 -17.20 -2.30
C VAL A 54 15.00 -18.22 -1.42
N GLY A 55 13.86 -18.76 -1.87
CA GLY A 55 13.07 -19.74 -1.12
C GLY A 55 12.39 -19.20 0.15
N ALA A 56 12.16 -17.88 0.21
CA ALA A 56 11.53 -17.19 1.32
C ALA A 56 10.02 -16.94 1.12
N ASP A 57 9.46 -17.36 -0.01
CA ASP A 57 8.03 -17.21 -0.35
C ASP A 57 7.11 -17.87 0.69
N LYS A 58 7.51 -19.03 1.24
CA LYS A 58 6.80 -19.71 2.33
C LYS A 58 6.75 -18.96 3.66
N ASN A 59 7.58 -17.93 3.83
CA ASN A 59 7.63 -17.13 5.06
C ASN A 59 6.60 -15.97 5.04
N LEU A 60 5.93 -15.76 3.91
CA LEU A 60 4.92 -14.72 3.78
C LEU A 60 3.60 -15.18 4.41
N LEU A 61 3.18 -14.49 5.46
CA LEU A 61 1.86 -14.70 6.05
C LEU A 61 0.84 -13.77 5.38
N VAL A 62 0.16 -14.30 4.35
CA VAL A 62 -0.93 -13.58 3.66
C VAL A 62 -2.09 -13.37 4.64
N LYS A 63 -2.62 -12.15 4.65
CA LYS A 63 -3.79 -11.77 5.46
C LYS A 63 -5.02 -11.64 4.58
N ASP A 64 -6.18 -11.66 5.21
CA ASP A 64 -7.45 -11.36 4.55
C ASP A 64 -7.36 -10.01 3.84
N HIS A 65 -7.97 -9.94 2.66
CA HIS A 65 -7.96 -8.73 1.84
C HIS A 65 -8.99 -7.71 2.36
N THR A 66 -8.72 -7.20 3.56
CA THR A 66 -9.55 -6.21 4.24
C THR A 66 -8.67 -5.09 4.79
N HIS A 67 -9.21 -3.88 4.83
CA HIS A 67 -8.58 -2.77 5.52
C HIS A 67 -9.45 -2.35 6.69
N THR A 68 -8.91 -2.48 7.90
CA THR A 68 -9.58 -2.16 9.15
C THR A 68 -9.12 -0.81 9.68
N PHE A 69 -10.07 0.01 10.10
CA PHE A 69 -9.87 1.33 10.68
C PHE A 69 -10.38 1.31 12.12
N VAL A 70 -9.56 1.78 13.06
CA VAL A 70 -9.98 2.00 14.45
C VAL A 70 -10.26 3.48 14.63
N ASN A 71 -11.53 3.85 14.68
CA ASN A 71 -11.97 5.23 14.84
C ASN A 71 -11.93 5.65 16.32
N LYS A 72 -12.04 6.96 16.56
CA LYS A 72 -12.17 7.49 17.93
C LYS A 72 -13.33 6.82 18.66
N GLY A 73 -13.09 6.42 19.90
CA GLY A 73 -14.06 5.64 20.69
C GLY A 73 -13.99 4.13 20.48
N GLY A 74 -13.07 3.64 19.64
CA GLY A 74 -12.86 2.20 19.41
C GLY A 74 -13.80 1.59 18.37
N GLU A 75 -14.58 2.41 17.66
CA GLU A 75 -15.46 1.94 16.58
C GLU A 75 -14.64 1.43 15.40
N ILE A 76 -14.95 0.22 14.94
CA ILE A 76 -14.24 -0.42 13.83
C ILE A 76 -14.95 -0.14 12.51
N GLY A 77 -14.24 0.53 11.60
CA GLY A 77 -14.62 0.64 10.20
C GLY A 77 -13.85 -0.36 9.33
N GLU A 78 -14.45 -0.79 8.23
CA GLU A 78 -13.82 -1.77 7.33
C GLU A 78 -14.07 -1.46 5.85
N LEU A 79 -13.06 -1.71 5.03
CA LEU A 79 -13.17 -1.86 3.58
C LEU A 79 -12.86 -3.34 3.26
N ASP A 80 -13.87 -4.09 2.84
CA ASP A 80 -13.75 -5.52 2.53
C ASP A 80 -13.60 -5.77 1.02
N PHE A 81 -12.41 -6.23 0.60
CA PHE A 81 -12.05 -6.48 -0.79
C PHE A 81 -12.07 -7.97 -1.15
N ARG A 82 -12.63 -8.83 -0.30
CA ARG A 82 -12.73 -10.29 -0.52
C ARG A 82 -13.77 -10.70 -1.57
N PHE A 83 -14.36 -9.73 -2.27
CA PHE A 83 -15.29 -10.00 -3.36
C PHE A 83 -14.61 -10.87 -4.45
N PRO A 84 -15.24 -11.97 -4.90
CA PRO A 84 -14.58 -12.96 -5.76
C PRO A 84 -14.25 -12.46 -7.16
N VAL A 85 -14.76 -11.30 -7.56
CA VAL A 85 -14.44 -10.68 -8.84
C VAL A 85 -13.25 -9.73 -8.68
N GLY A 86 -12.23 -9.88 -9.52
CA GLY A 86 -10.98 -9.14 -9.43
C GLY A 86 -11.09 -7.62 -9.62
N ALA A 87 -9.93 -6.96 -9.65
CA ALA A 87 -9.84 -5.52 -9.87
C ALA A 87 -10.45 -5.10 -11.22
N PRO A 88 -11.19 -3.97 -11.29
CA PRO A 88 -11.46 -2.99 -10.22
C PRO A 88 -12.73 -3.30 -9.39
N LEU A 89 -13.47 -4.36 -9.72
CA LEU A 89 -14.84 -4.59 -9.21
C LEU A 89 -14.89 -4.84 -7.70
N HIS A 90 -13.96 -5.62 -7.14
CA HIS A 90 -13.86 -5.76 -5.68
C HIS A 90 -13.58 -4.44 -4.93
N GLY A 91 -12.85 -3.50 -5.54
CA GLY A 91 -12.57 -2.20 -4.93
C GLY A 91 -13.79 -1.29 -4.90
N ILE A 92 -14.57 -1.30 -5.99
CA ILE A 92 -15.86 -0.61 -6.05
C ILE A 92 -16.81 -1.19 -5.01
N ASN A 93 -16.91 -2.52 -4.91
CA ASN A 93 -17.77 -3.18 -3.94
C ASN A 93 -17.39 -2.79 -2.50
N ALA A 94 -16.10 -2.89 -2.14
CA ALA A 94 -15.58 -2.50 -0.82
C ALA A 94 -15.95 -1.05 -0.47
N PHE A 95 -15.80 -0.14 -1.43
CA PHE A 95 -16.08 1.28 -1.23
C PHE A 95 -17.58 1.57 -1.09
N LEU A 96 -18.44 0.84 -1.80
CA LEU A 96 -19.88 0.98 -1.67
C LEU A 96 -20.39 0.39 -0.35
N SER A 97 -19.87 -0.76 0.08
CA SER A 97 -20.32 -1.48 1.27
C SER A 97 -19.72 -0.96 2.59
N THR A 98 -18.66 -0.16 2.56
CA THR A 98 -17.96 0.29 3.77
C THR A 98 -18.84 1.08 4.75
N ASN A 99 -18.64 0.85 6.05
CA ASN A 99 -19.17 1.68 7.13
C ASN A 99 -18.23 2.84 7.51
N GLN A 100 -17.02 2.91 6.93
CA GLN A 100 -15.99 3.90 7.26
C GLN A 100 -16.31 5.30 6.73
N LEU A 101 -17.16 5.43 5.70
CA LEU A 101 -17.52 6.71 5.08
C LEU A 101 -19.03 6.93 5.11
N LYS A 102 -19.46 8.17 5.38
CA LYS A 102 -20.86 8.58 5.23
C LYS A 102 -21.21 8.63 3.73
N ILE A 103 -22.50 8.50 3.39
CA ILE A 103 -22.98 8.47 1.99
C ILE A 103 -22.51 9.70 1.20
N TYR A 104 -22.56 10.89 1.81
CA TYR A 104 -22.10 12.13 1.15
C TYR A 104 -20.60 12.10 0.86
N ASP A 105 -19.79 11.65 1.82
CA ASP A 105 -18.34 11.53 1.64
C ASP A 105 -17.99 10.44 0.62
N LYS A 106 -18.74 9.33 0.57
CA LYS A 106 -18.59 8.31 -0.47
C LYS A 106 -18.75 8.90 -1.87
N ALA A 107 -19.82 9.67 -2.08
CA ALA A 107 -20.07 10.31 -3.38
C ALA A 107 -18.96 11.28 -3.78
N ARG A 108 -18.47 12.11 -2.85
CA ARG A 108 -17.38 13.06 -3.12
C ARG A 108 -16.04 12.37 -3.40
N ASN A 109 -15.71 11.33 -2.64
CA ASN A 109 -14.52 10.51 -2.87
C ASN A 109 -14.61 9.79 -4.22
N ALA A 110 -15.77 9.28 -4.61
CA ALA A 110 -15.97 8.66 -5.92
C ALA A 110 -15.74 9.65 -7.07
N VAL A 111 -16.21 10.90 -6.94
CA VAL A 111 -15.92 11.97 -7.91
C VAL A 111 -14.42 12.27 -7.97
N ALA A 112 -13.75 12.39 -6.82
CA ALA A 112 -12.31 12.66 -6.79
C ALA A 112 -11.49 11.53 -7.45
N LEU A 113 -11.88 10.26 -7.23
CA LEU A 113 -11.29 9.11 -7.89
C LEU A 113 -11.56 9.10 -9.39
N ALA A 114 -12.80 9.40 -9.81
CA ALA A 114 -13.18 9.46 -11.21
C ALA A 114 -12.43 10.55 -12.00
N LEU A 115 -12.12 11.67 -11.33
CA LEU A 115 -11.35 12.78 -11.87
C LEU A 115 -9.83 12.65 -11.64
N GLY A 116 -9.40 11.52 -11.08
CA GLY A 116 -8.02 11.24 -10.75
C GLY A 116 -7.26 10.52 -11.87
N PRO A 117 -5.93 10.47 -11.78
CA PRO A 117 -5.08 9.81 -12.78
C PRO A 117 -5.38 8.31 -12.94
N VAL A 118 -6.03 7.69 -11.95
CA VAL A 118 -6.39 6.25 -11.97
C VAL A 118 -7.32 5.90 -13.13
N VAL A 119 -8.26 6.78 -13.49
CA VAL A 119 -9.15 6.55 -14.64
C VAL A 119 -8.38 6.69 -15.94
N ARG A 120 -7.52 7.70 -16.04
CA ARG A 120 -6.65 7.89 -17.20
C ARG A 120 -5.73 6.68 -17.39
N ALA A 121 -5.22 6.10 -16.32
CA ALA A 121 -4.34 4.93 -16.36
C ALA A 121 -5.00 3.69 -16.99
N LEU A 122 -6.34 3.63 -17.07
CA LEU A 122 -7.06 2.54 -17.74
C LEU A 122 -6.94 2.59 -19.27
N VAL A 123 -6.64 3.77 -19.85
CA VAL A 123 -6.63 4.01 -21.30
C VAL A 123 -5.27 4.54 -21.78
N ASP A 124 -4.61 5.38 -21.00
CA ASP A 124 -3.33 6.02 -21.27
C ASP A 124 -2.42 5.98 -20.02
N PRO A 125 -1.76 4.83 -19.76
CA PRO A 125 -0.86 4.67 -18.61
C PRO A 125 0.29 5.68 -18.58
N ASP A 126 0.90 5.97 -19.73
CA ASP A 126 2.04 6.89 -19.84
C ASP A 126 1.63 8.35 -19.58
N GLY A 127 0.44 8.76 -20.04
CA GLY A 127 -0.16 10.03 -19.68
C GLY A 127 -0.50 10.13 -18.20
N ALA A 128 -1.06 9.07 -17.61
CA ALA A 128 -1.34 9.03 -16.17
C ALA A 128 -0.07 9.14 -15.33
N LEU A 129 1.04 8.51 -15.73
CA LEU A 129 2.33 8.66 -15.05
C LEU A 129 2.90 10.07 -15.14
N ARG A 130 2.71 10.77 -16.27
CA ARG A 130 3.09 12.18 -16.40
C ARG A 130 2.27 13.04 -15.43
N GLU A 131 0.95 12.87 -15.40
CA GLU A 131 0.10 13.58 -14.45
C GLU A 131 0.51 13.29 -13.00
N ILE A 132 0.74 12.03 -12.63
CA ILE A 132 1.18 11.65 -11.27
C ILE A 132 2.47 12.39 -10.88
N ARG A 133 3.43 12.53 -11.80
CA ARG A 133 4.67 13.27 -11.55
C ARG A 133 4.43 14.77 -11.35
N ASP A 134 3.48 15.34 -12.07
CA ASP A 134 3.12 16.76 -11.90
C ASP A 134 2.47 17.03 -10.52
N LEU A 135 1.96 16.00 -9.84
CA LEU A 135 1.41 16.10 -8.48
C LEU A 135 2.48 16.18 -7.38
N ASP A 136 3.77 15.99 -7.68
CA ASP A 136 4.85 15.94 -6.67
C ASP A 136 5.01 17.27 -5.89
N ARG A 137 4.51 18.37 -6.47
CA ARG A 137 4.58 19.72 -5.89
C ARG A 137 3.36 20.11 -5.08
N ILE A 138 2.32 19.28 -5.01
CA ILE A 138 1.08 19.59 -4.30
C ILE A 138 0.84 18.61 -3.15
N SER A 139 0.29 19.11 -2.04
CA SER A 139 -0.08 18.21 -0.95
C SER A 139 -1.30 17.37 -1.33
N PHE A 140 -1.41 16.18 -0.74
CA PHE A 140 -2.61 15.34 -0.91
C PHE A 140 -3.89 16.10 -0.53
N SER A 141 -3.86 16.91 0.54
CA SER A 141 -5.02 17.69 0.98
C SER A 141 -5.46 18.69 -0.09
N ASP A 142 -4.51 19.42 -0.68
CA ASP A 142 -4.83 20.42 -1.70
C ASP A 142 -5.38 19.76 -2.97
N TRP A 143 -4.74 18.68 -3.40
CA TRP A 143 -5.23 17.88 -4.53
C TRP A 143 -6.65 17.36 -4.28
N PHE A 144 -6.88 16.69 -3.16
CA PHE A 144 -8.16 16.05 -2.86
C PHE A 144 -9.31 17.06 -2.77
N LEU A 145 -9.09 18.21 -2.12
CA LEU A 145 -10.08 19.29 -2.05
C LEU A 145 -10.32 19.94 -3.41
N SER A 146 -9.28 20.13 -4.24
CA SER A 146 -9.43 20.66 -5.60
C SER A 146 -10.29 19.77 -6.51
N LYS A 147 -10.35 18.46 -6.21
CA LYS A 147 -11.17 17.47 -6.92
C LYS A 147 -12.55 17.25 -6.31
N GLY A 148 -12.95 18.09 -5.36
CA GLY A 148 -14.28 18.06 -4.75
C GLY A 148 -14.41 17.17 -3.52
N GLY A 149 -13.31 16.64 -2.99
CA GLY A 149 -13.24 15.95 -1.71
C GLY A 149 -13.59 16.86 -0.52
N THR A 150 -13.84 16.25 0.65
CA THR A 150 -14.29 16.98 1.87
C THR A 150 -13.21 16.94 2.96
N ARG A 151 -13.03 18.03 3.72
CA ARG A 151 -12.15 18.05 4.91
C ARG A 151 -12.57 16.99 5.95
N ALA A 152 -13.87 16.72 6.07
CA ALA A 152 -14.41 15.69 6.96
C ALA A 152 -13.87 14.29 6.64
N SER A 153 -13.66 13.95 5.35
CA SER A 153 -13.07 12.67 4.96
C SER A 153 -11.61 12.51 5.41
N ILE A 154 -10.89 13.62 5.60
CA ILE A 154 -9.47 13.61 6.00
C ILE A 154 -9.32 13.52 7.53
N GLN A 155 -10.25 14.09 8.29
CA GLN A 155 -10.13 14.28 9.75
C GLN A 155 -10.72 13.15 10.61
N ARG A 156 -11.37 12.14 9.99
CA ARG A 156 -12.12 11.11 10.70
C ARG A 156 -11.22 10.12 11.45
#